data_AF-T1H9P3-F1
#
_entry.id   AF-T1H9P3-F1
#
_cell.length_a   1.000
_cell.length_b   1.000
_cell.length_c   1.000
_cell.angle_alpha   90.00
_cell.angle_beta   90.00
_cell.angle_gamma   90.00
#
_symmetry.space_group_name_H-M   'P 1'
#
loop_
_entity.id
_entity.type
_entity.pdbx_description
1 polymer ?
#
loop_
_entity_poly.entity_id
_entity_poly.type
_entity_poly.pdbx_seq_one_letter_code
_entity_poly.pdbx_strand_id
1 'polypeptide(L)'
;MESGSFIEDDLRTQCSDMLYSVQTKTGKGYIYTLIEHQSRPEKLMAWRLMRYSMAAMQRHLEQGNETLPVVIPLLFYHGTTSPYPYSTQWLDCFADPELAESVYTQAFPLVDITAMSDDEILSHRRVALLEFVQKHIRTRDMLELAGDIARLLNLWAIPKEQFRSLMYYDVLYCWSR
;
A
#
# COMPACT_ATOMS: atom_id res chain seq x y z
N MET A 1 -6.81 -14.15 11.56
CA MET A 1 -7.38 -13.06 10.74
C MET A 1 -8.51 -12.49 11.54
N GLU A 2 -8.25 -11.41 12.27
CA GLU A 2 -9.30 -10.62 12.91
C GLU A 2 -9.66 -9.44 12.00
N SER A 3 -10.93 -9.08 12.07
CA SER A 3 -11.71 -8.38 11.08
C SER A 3 -11.19 -6.99 10.71
N GLY A 4 -10.97 -6.76 9.40
CA GLY A 4 -10.81 -5.42 8.84
C GLY A 4 -12.03 -4.50 9.06
N SER A 5 -13.19 -5.07 9.43
CA SER A 5 -14.40 -4.28 9.73
C SER A 5 -14.33 -3.54 11.08
N PHE A 6 -13.58 -4.06 12.07
CA PHE A 6 -13.51 -3.41 13.38
C PHE A 6 -12.73 -2.08 13.29
N ILE A 7 -11.76 -2.03 12.37
CA ILE A 7 -10.98 -0.82 12.09
C ILE A 7 -11.85 0.23 11.38
N GLU A 8 -12.75 -0.16 10.48
CA GLU A 8 -13.62 0.77 9.73
C GLU A 8 -14.77 1.37 10.56
N ASP A 9 -15.41 0.58 11.43
CA ASP A 9 -16.51 1.08 12.27
C ASP A 9 -16.01 2.03 13.38
N ASP A 10 -14.82 1.78 13.93
CA ASP A 10 -14.15 2.70 14.86
C ASP A 10 -13.80 4.04 14.19
N LEU A 11 -13.38 4.01 12.92
CA LEU A 11 -13.05 5.21 12.14
C LEU A 11 -14.30 6.08 11.87
N ARG A 12 -15.48 5.46 11.68
CA ARG A 12 -16.74 6.17 11.45
C ARG A 12 -17.18 7.04 12.63
N THR A 13 -16.88 6.60 13.85
CA THR A 13 -17.19 7.32 15.08
C THR A 13 -16.08 8.32 15.44
N GLN A 14 -14.84 8.06 15.03
CA GLN A 14 -13.65 8.87 15.38
C GLN A 14 -13.34 10.00 14.38
N CYS A 15 -13.78 9.91 13.12
CA CYS A 15 -13.65 11.00 12.12
C CYS A 15 -14.71 12.11 12.27
N SER A 16 -15.37 12.22 13.43
CA SER A 16 -16.52 13.11 13.64
C SER A 16 -16.14 14.60 13.68
N ASP A 17 -14.87 14.95 13.82
CA ASP A 17 -14.45 16.34 13.99
C ASP A 17 -14.07 16.97 12.63
N MET A 18 -15.14 17.18 11.85
CA MET A 18 -15.35 18.27 10.89
C MET A 18 -14.38 18.41 9.69
N LEU A 19 -14.64 17.63 8.64
CA LEU A 19 -14.07 17.83 7.30
C LEU A 19 -14.71 19.06 6.61
N TYR A 20 -14.09 20.22 6.69
CA TYR A 20 -14.45 21.34 5.80
C TYR A 20 -13.84 21.14 4.42
N SER A 21 -14.57 21.43 3.36
CA SER A 21 -14.04 21.51 2.00
C SER A 21 -13.91 22.96 1.57
N VAL A 22 -12.72 23.35 1.12
CA VAL A 22 -12.50 24.69 0.53
C VAL A 22 -12.16 24.51 -0.95
N GLN A 23 -12.92 25.17 -1.83
CA GLN A 23 -12.63 25.20 -3.26
C GLN A 23 -11.48 26.19 -3.52
N THR A 24 -10.42 25.71 -4.18
CA THR A 24 -9.25 26.55 -4.50
C THR A 24 -9.55 27.56 -5.60
N LYS A 25 -8.80 28.68 -5.64
CA LYS A 25 -8.91 29.70 -6.70
C LYS A 25 -8.49 29.21 -8.10
N THR A 26 -7.78 28.09 -8.17
CA THR A 26 -7.20 27.52 -9.40
C THR A 26 -7.97 26.30 -9.94
N GLY A 27 -9.12 25.95 -9.35
CA GLY A 27 -9.97 24.84 -9.82
C GLY A 27 -10.69 24.07 -8.71
N LYS A 28 -11.26 22.91 -9.07
CA LYS A 28 -11.87 21.95 -8.13
C LYS A 28 -10.76 21.23 -7.35
N GLY A 29 -10.23 21.87 -6.31
CA GLY A 29 -9.37 21.25 -5.32
C GLY A 29 -10.11 21.17 -3.98
N TYR A 30 -9.93 20.07 -3.25
CA TYR A 30 -10.50 19.87 -1.92
C TYR A 30 -9.39 19.92 -0.88
N ILE A 31 -9.49 20.86 0.06
CA ILE A 31 -8.67 20.87 1.27
C ILE A 31 -9.57 20.47 2.42
N TYR A 32 -9.22 19.39 3.12
CA TYR A 32 -9.89 18.89 4.30
C TYR A 32 -9.06 19.20 5.54
N THR A 33 -9.73 19.57 6.62
CA THR A 33 -9.11 19.66 7.94
C THR A 33 -9.61 18.50 8.79
N LEU A 34 -8.69 17.76 9.40
CA LEU A 34 -9.00 16.71 10.35
C LEU A 34 -8.60 17.23 11.72
N ILE A 35 -9.56 17.36 12.63
CA ILE A 35 -9.33 17.89 13.95
C ILE A 35 -9.42 16.75 14.97
N GLU A 36 -8.46 16.65 15.88
CA GLU A 36 -8.49 15.72 17.00
C GLU A 36 -8.24 16.50 18.29
N HIS A 37 -9.01 16.20 19.34
CA HIS A 37 -8.92 16.90 20.62
C HIS A 37 -8.61 15.95 21.78
N GLN A 38 -7.55 16.21 22.54
CA GLN A 38 -7.10 15.31 23.60
C GLN A 38 -6.53 16.01 24.84
N SER A 39 -6.85 15.45 26.01
CA SER A 39 -6.31 15.87 27.32
C SER A 39 -5.16 14.99 27.81
N ARG A 40 -4.98 13.79 27.25
CA ARG A 40 -3.90 12.86 27.61
C ARG A 40 -2.94 12.74 26.43
N PRO A 41 -1.62 12.88 26.65
CA PRO A 41 -0.67 12.71 25.56
C PRO A 41 -0.54 11.23 25.20
N GLU A 42 -0.51 10.92 23.90
CA GLU A 42 -0.41 9.56 23.35
C GLU A 42 0.79 9.47 22.41
N LYS A 43 1.67 8.47 22.60
CA LYS A 43 2.94 8.37 21.89
C LYS A 43 2.81 8.22 20.37
N LEU A 44 1.76 7.55 19.90
CA LEU A 44 1.52 7.26 18.48
C LEU A 44 0.45 8.19 17.86
N MET A 45 0.25 9.38 18.43
CA MET A 45 -0.80 10.29 17.95
C MET A 45 -0.58 10.75 16.51
N ALA A 46 0.66 11.00 16.11
CA ALA A 46 0.98 11.34 14.73
C ALA A 46 0.56 10.22 13.76
N TRP A 47 0.82 8.96 14.08
CA TRP A 47 0.37 7.81 13.29
C TRP A 47 -1.16 7.71 13.22
N ARG A 48 -1.85 7.94 14.35
CA ARG A 48 -3.31 7.92 14.42
C ARG A 48 -3.93 8.97 13.48
N LEU A 49 -3.42 10.19 13.49
CA LEU A 49 -3.87 11.27 12.61
C LEU A 49 -3.60 10.99 11.13
N MET A 50 -2.49 10.33 10.79
CA MET A 50 -2.22 9.90 9.42
C MET A 50 -3.21 8.83 8.95
N ARG A 51 -3.52 7.85 9.80
CA ARG A 51 -4.55 6.85 9.49
C ARG A 51 -5.91 7.49 9.19
N TYR A 52 -6.31 8.45 9.99
CA TYR A 52 -7.56 9.19 9.76
C TYR A 52 -7.50 10.00 8.46
N SER A 53 -6.36 10.61 8.16
CA SER A 53 -6.17 11.38 6.92
C SER A 53 -6.30 10.48 5.69
N MET A 54 -5.70 9.28 5.71
CA MET A 54 -5.85 8.28 4.65
C MET A 54 -7.30 7.77 4.53
N ALA A 55 -8.00 7.57 5.66
CA ALA A 55 -9.41 7.19 5.64
C ALA A 55 -10.32 8.28 5.05
N ALA A 56 -10.05 9.55 5.35
CA ALA A 56 -10.77 10.69 4.78
C ALA A 56 -10.52 10.81 3.26
N MET A 57 -9.27 10.58 2.82
CA MET A 57 -8.89 10.50 1.41
C MET A 57 -9.63 9.37 0.68
N GLN A 58 -9.70 8.18 1.26
CA GLN A 58 -10.41 7.04 0.69
C GLN A 58 -11.91 7.33 0.55
N ARG A 59 -12.55 7.85 1.60
CA ARG A 59 -13.96 8.24 1.58
C ARG A 59 -14.26 9.30 0.53
N HIS A 60 -13.31 10.20 0.25
CA HIS A 60 -13.45 11.19 -0.82
C HIS A 60 -13.56 10.55 -2.20
N LEU A 61 -12.76 9.51 -2.49
CA LEU A 61 -12.83 8.76 -3.74
C LEU A 61 -14.14 7.96 -3.85
N GLU A 62 -14.60 7.36 -2.76
CA GLU A 62 -15.87 6.61 -2.70
C GLU A 62 -17.10 7.48 -2.99
N GLN A 63 -17.00 8.81 -2.85
CA GLN A 63 -18.04 9.77 -3.23
C GLN A 63 -18.07 10.06 -4.73
N GLY A 64 -17.21 9.41 -5.53
CA GLY A 64 -17.13 9.58 -6.99
C GLY A 64 -16.18 10.69 -7.44
N ASN A 65 -15.31 11.20 -6.56
CA ASN A 65 -14.28 12.14 -6.94
C ASN A 65 -13.09 11.41 -7.58
N GLU A 66 -12.48 12.01 -8.60
CA GLU A 66 -11.40 11.38 -9.38
C GLU A 66 -9.99 11.64 -8.81
N THR A 67 -9.86 12.57 -7.86
CA THR A 67 -8.56 12.99 -7.31
C THR A 67 -8.60 13.04 -5.79
N LEU A 68 -7.45 12.91 -5.13
CA LEU A 68 -7.34 12.96 -3.68
C LEU A 68 -7.44 14.40 -3.14
N PRO A 69 -8.07 14.62 -1.97
CA PRO A 69 -8.01 15.88 -1.26
C PRO A 69 -6.69 16.01 -0.51
N VAL A 70 -6.25 17.25 -0.25
CA VAL A 70 -5.20 17.50 0.75
C VAL A 70 -5.86 17.48 2.12
N VAL A 71 -5.44 16.58 3.00
CA VAL A 71 -5.96 16.50 4.38
C VAL A 71 -4.91 17.06 5.34
N ILE A 72 -5.31 18.06 6.14
CA ILE A 72 -4.47 18.73 7.13
C ILE A 72 -4.88 18.22 8.52
N PRO A 73 -4.05 17.37 9.17
CA PRO A 73 -4.31 16.95 10.54
C PRO A 73 -3.94 18.05 11.54
N LEU A 74 -4.86 18.36 12.46
CA LEU A 74 -4.69 19.31 13.54
C LEU A 74 -4.96 18.63 14.90
N LEU A 75 -3.95 18.65 15.78
CA LEU A 75 -4.08 18.14 17.14
C LEU A 75 -4.28 19.30 18.13
N PHE A 76 -5.44 19.34 18.78
CA PHE A 76 -5.74 20.24 19.89
C PHE A 76 -5.47 19.53 21.21
N TYR A 77 -4.30 19.81 21.79
CA TYR A 77 -3.90 19.25 23.08
C TYR A 77 -4.10 20.25 24.22
N HIS A 78 -4.78 19.82 25.29
CA HIS A 78 -5.06 20.64 26.48
C HIS A 78 -4.77 19.90 27.80
N GLY A 79 -3.83 18.95 27.76
CA GLY A 79 -3.48 18.17 28.95
C GLY A 79 -2.58 18.89 29.95
N THR A 80 -2.35 18.24 31.08
CA THR A 80 -1.51 18.76 32.17
C THR A 80 -0.01 18.66 31.89
N THR A 81 0.41 17.82 30.94
CA THR A 81 1.82 17.68 30.55
C THR A 81 2.16 18.69 29.45
N SER A 82 2.89 19.74 29.79
CA SER A 82 3.24 20.81 28.83
C SER A 82 4.75 21.06 28.82
N PRO A 83 5.38 21.22 27.64
CA PRO A 83 4.79 21.11 26.30
C PRO A 83 4.35 19.67 25.96
N TYR A 84 3.59 19.50 24.87
CA TYR A 84 3.19 18.16 24.39
C TYR A 84 4.44 17.28 24.20
N PRO A 85 4.52 16.09 24.81
CA PRO A 85 5.79 15.38 24.97
C PRO A 85 6.17 14.46 23.80
N TYR A 86 5.32 14.29 22.78
CA TYR A 86 5.55 13.34 21.68
C TYR A 86 5.65 14.05 20.33
N SER A 87 6.32 13.40 19.37
CA SER A 87 6.45 13.95 18.02
C SER A 87 5.10 14.03 17.30
N THR A 88 4.94 15.08 16.50
CA THR A 88 3.84 15.25 15.55
C THR A 88 4.18 14.77 14.14
N GLN A 89 5.42 14.32 13.91
CA GLN A 89 5.84 13.70 12.65
C GLN A 89 5.56 12.20 12.71
N TRP A 90 4.76 11.69 11.79
CA TRP A 90 4.35 10.29 11.82
C TRP A 90 5.50 9.31 11.54
N LEU A 91 6.53 9.73 10.80
CA LEU A 91 7.73 8.92 10.54
C LEU A 91 8.54 8.65 11.82
N ASP A 92 8.43 9.52 12.84
CA ASP A 92 9.08 9.30 14.15
C ASP A 92 8.42 8.16 14.94
N CYS A 93 7.30 7.60 14.45
CA CYS A 93 6.66 6.43 15.05
C CYS A 93 7.34 5.11 14.68
N PHE A 94 8.23 5.08 13.68
CA PHE A 94 8.98 3.88 13.31
C PHE A 94 10.17 3.65 14.24
N ALA A 95 10.61 2.39 14.34
CA ALA A 95 11.83 2.04 15.07
C ALA A 95 13.09 2.66 14.43
N ASP A 96 13.06 2.85 13.10
CA ASP A 96 14.09 3.50 12.30
C ASP A 96 13.43 4.57 11.40
N PRO A 97 13.38 5.84 11.85
CA PRO A 97 12.76 6.93 11.10
C PRO A 97 13.47 7.25 9.78
N GLU A 98 14.79 7.11 9.70
CA GLU A 98 15.57 7.38 8.48
C GLU A 98 15.24 6.36 7.39
N LEU A 99 15.16 5.08 7.76
CA LEU A 99 14.69 4.04 6.85
C LEU A 99 13.25 4.30 6.39
N ALA A 100 12.36 4.68 7.31
CA ALA A 100 10.96 4.97 6.97
C ALA A 100 10.85 6.15 5.99
N GLU A 101 11.61 7.23 6.21
CA GLU A 101 11.66 8.36 5.30
C GLU A 101 12.12 7.95 3.90
N SER A 102 13.16 7.12 3.80
CA SER A 102 13.68 6.63 2.51
C SER A 102 12.66 5.82 1.70
N VAL A 103 11.67 5.21 2.36
CA VAL A 103 10.64 4.38 1.73
C VAL A 103 9.38 5.19 1.43
N TYR A 104 8.91 6.00 2.39
CA TYR A 104 7.57 6.61 2.32
C TYR A 104 7.54 8.00 1.68
N THR A 105 8.69 8.62 1.42
CA THR A 105 8.78 9.91 0.74
C THR A 105 9.20 9.80 -0.73
N GLN A 106 9.53 8.59 -1.18
CA GLN A 106 9.94 8.30 -2.55
C GLN A 106 8.78 7.65 -3.31
N ALA A 107 8.89 7.63 -4.65
CA ALA A 107 8.03 6.77 -5.46
C ALA A 107 8.24 5.31 -5.04
N PHE A 108 7.16 4.52 -5.01
CA PHE A 108 7.29 3.10 -4.74
C PHE A 108 8.14 2.43 -5.83
N PRO A 109 8.99 1.44 -5.48
CA PRO A 109 9.76 0.71 -6.47
C PRO A 109 8.81 -0.12 -7.34
N LEU A 110 8.83 0.11 -8.65
CA LEU A 110 8.08 -0.67 -9.64
C LEU A 110 9.02 -1.69 -10.32
N VAL A 111 8.67 -2.97 -10.22
CA VAL A 111 9.30 -4.04 -11.01
C VAL A 111 8.37 -4.37 -12.17
N ASP A 112 8.62 -3.77 -13.32
CA ASP A 112 7.81 -4.00 -14.53
C ASP A 112 8.34 -5.20 -15.33
N ILE A 113 7.93 -6.41 -14.90
CA ILE A 113 8.27 -7.67 -15.57
C ILE A 113 7.86 -7.73 -17.05
N THR A 114 6.93 -6.88 -17.50
CA THR A 114 6.48 -6.88 -18.91
C THR A 114 7.51 -6.22 -19.83
N ALA A 115 8.30 -5.29 -19.30
CA ALA A 115 9.36 -4.59 -20.02
C ALA A 115 10.72 -5.33 -19.95
N MET A 116 10.89 -6.24 -18.98
CA MET A 116 12.13 -7.00 -18.80
C MET A 116 12.33 -8.02 -19.91
N SER A 117 13.57 -8.30 -20.31
CA SER A 117 13.86 -9.39 -21.25
C SER A 117 13.79 -10.76 -20.55
N ASP A 118 13.54 -11.83 -21.32
CA ASP A 118 13.51 -13.17 -20.73
C ASP A 118 14.87 -13.55 -20.15
N ASP A 119 15.97 -13.22 -20.84
CA ASP A 119 17.33 -13.47 -20.36
C ASP A 119 17.62 -12.78 -19.02
N GLU A 120 17.09 -11.56 -18.84
CA GLU A 120 17.20 -10.83 -17.57
C GLU A 120 16.43 -11.54 -16.46
N ILE A 121 15.17 -11.94 -16.73
CA ILE A 121 14.34 -12.71 -15.78
C ILE A 121 15.04 -14.02 -15.39
N LEU A 122 15.62 -14.74 -16.35
CA LEU A 122 16.34 -16.00 -16.10
C LEU A 122 17.54 -15.82 -15.13
N SER A 123 18.05 -14.59 -14.98
CA SER A 123 19.12 -14.27 -14.02
C SER A 123 18.65 -14.11 -12.57
N HIS A 124 17.34 -13.91 -12.34
CA HIS A 124 16.74 -13.61 -11.04
C HIS A 124 16.62 -14.81 -10.07
N ARG A 125 17.34 -15.89 -10.37
CA ARG A 125 17.43 -17.07 -9.52
C ARG A 125 16.07 -17.69 -9.17
N ARG A 126 15.72 -17.72 -7.88
CA ARG A 126 14.53 -18.42 -7.36
C ARG A 126 13.21 -17.76 -7.75
N VAL A 127 13.21 -16.46 -8.05
CA VAL A 127 11.98 -15.74 -8.45
C VAL A 127 11.75 -15.75 -9.96
N ALA A 128 12.78 -16.12 -10.74
CA ALA A 128 12.76 -16.13 -12.20
C ALA A 128 11.56 -16.93 -12.78
N LEU A 129 11.20 -18.07 -12.17
CA LEU A 129 10.07 -18.85 -12.65
C LEU A 129 8.74 -18.11 -12.48
N LEU A 130 8.52 -17.49 -11.32
CA LEU A 130 7.28 -16.75 -11.06
C LEU A 130 7.18 -15.55 -12.00
N GLU A 131 8.28 -14.82 -12.19
CA GLU A 131 8.32 -13.65 -13.08
C GLU A 131 8.11 -14.03 -14.55
N PHE A 132 8.76 -15.10 -15.01
CA PHE A 132 8.63 -15.60 -16.38
C PHE A 132 7.19 -16.03 -16.67
N VAL A 133 6.61 -16.79 -15.76
CA VAL A 133 5.21 -17.22 -15.84
C VAL A 133 4.26 -16.01 -15.84
N GLN A 134 4.46 -15.04 -14.94
CA GLN A 134 3.62 -13.84 -14.87
C GLN A 134 3.73 -12.98 -16.13
N LYS A 135 4.95 -12.83 -16.69
CA LYS A 135 5.18 -12.10 -17.95
C LYS A 135 4.40 -12.74 -19.10
N HIS A 136 4.37 -14.07 -19.16
CA HIS A 136 3.75 -14.82 -20.24
C HIS A 136 2.34 -15.33 -19.91
N ILE A 137 1.69 -14.81 -18.88
CA ILE A 137 0.35 -15.26 -18.43
C ILE A 137 -0.75 -15.13 -19.51
N ARG A 138 -0.49 -14.34 -20.55
CA ARG A 138 -1.41 -14.11 -21.70
C ARG A 138 -0.96 -14.82 -22.99
N THR A 139 0.15 -15.55 -22.97
CA THR A 139 0.63 -16.30 -24.14
C THR A 139 -0.32 -17.47 -24.41
N ARG A 140 -0.91 -17.49 -25.61
CA ARG A 140 -1.92 -18.50 -25.98
C ARG A 140 -1.34 -19.89 -26.14
N ASP A 141 -0.09 -20.00 -26.55
CA ASP A 141 0.60 -21.28 -26.71
C ASP A 141 1.64 -21.49 -25.61
N MET A 142 1.22 -22.15 -24.53
CA MET A 142 2.10 -22.51 -23.42
C MET A 142 3.17 -23.54 -23.82
N LEU A 143 3.01 -24.25 -24.95
CA LEU A 143 4.04 -25.19 -25.43
C LEU A 143 5.31 -24.46 -25.86
N GLU A 144 5.19 -23.22 -26.34
CA GLU A 144 6.34 -22.37 -26.69
C GLU A 144 7.19 -22.02 -25.46
N LEU A 145 6.58 -22.03 -24.25
CA LEU A 145 7.22 -21.68 -22.99
C LEU A 145 7.69 -22.89 -22.19
N ALA A 146 7.28 -24.10 -22.59
CA ALA A 146 7.53 -25.34 -21.84
C ALA A 146 9.03 -25.62 -21.68
N GLY A 147 9.85 -25.26 -22.68
CA GLY A 147 11.30 -25.41 -22.63
C GLY A 147 11.95 -24.56 -21.55
N ASP A 148 11.61 -23.28 -21.48
CA ASP A 148 12.16 -22.34 -20.49
C ASP A 148 11.63 -22.61 -19.09
N ILE A 149 10.34 -22.97 -18.95
CA ILE A 149 9.76 -23.41 -17.68
C ILE A 149 10.48 -24.67 -17.17
N ALA A 150 10.66 -25.70 -18.01
CA ALA A 150 11.38 -26.91 -17.64
C ALA A 150 12.83 -26.63 -17.24
N ARG A 151 13.49 -25.71 -17.95
CA ARG A 151 14.85 -25.26 -17.62
C ARG A 151 14.91 -24.58 -16.25
N LEU A 152 13.98 -23.67 -15.95
CA LEU A 152 13.90 -22.97 -14.67
C LEU A 152 13.59 -23.90 -13.50
N LEU A 153 12.68 -24.87 -13.70
CA LEU A 153 12.36 -25.89 -12.70
C LEU A 153 13.58 -26.75 -12.35
N ASN A 154 14.37 -27.13 -13.36
CA ASN A 154 15.59 -27.93 -13.17
C ASN A 154 16.73 -27.14 -12.52
N LEU A 155 16.91 -25.86 -12.87
CA LEU A 155 17.98 -25.01 -12.35
C LEU A 155 17.83 -24.73 -10.84
N TRP A 156 16.59 -24.52 -10.38
CA TRP A 156 16.34 -23.97 -9.04
C TRP A 156 15.72 -24.95 -8.05
N ALA A 157 15.43 -26.19 -8.46
CA ALA A 157 14.90 -27.27 -7.61
C ALA A 157 13.76 -26.78 -6.68
N ILE A 158 12.71 -26.23 -7.29
CA ILE A 158 11.65 -25.53 -6.57
C ILE A 158 10.93 -26.49 -5.61
N PRO A 159 10.72 -26.11 -4.33
CA PRO A 159 9.97 -26.91 -3.37
C PRO A 159 8.57 -27.26 -3.88
N LYS A 160 8.08 -28.48 -3.59
CA LYS A 160 6.78 -28.98 -4.07
C LYS A 160 5.60 -28.05 -3.76
N GLU A 161 5.63 -27.34 -2.63
CA GLU A 161 4.59 -26.39 -2.25
C GLU A 161 4.58 -25.15 -3.15
N GLN A 162 5.75 -24.57 -3.42
CA GLN A 162 5.88 -23.43 -4.33
C GLN A 162 5.50 -23.82 -5.76
N PHE A 163 5.89 -25.02 -6.20
CA PHE A 163 5.47 -25.56 -7.49
C PHE A 163 3.95 -25.72 -7.58
N ARG A 164 3.31 -26.26 -6.52
CA ARG A 164 1.84 -26.35 -6.45
C ARG A 164 1.19 -24.97 -6.55
N SER A 165 1.66 -23.98 -5.79
CA SER A 165 1.13 -22.62 -5.83
C SER A 165 1.25 -21.98 -7.22
N LEU A 166 2.36 -22.21 -7.91
CA LEU A 166 2.56 -21.77 -9.30
C LEU A 166 1.58 -22.44 -10.26
N MET A 167 1.43 -23.78 -10.18
CA MET A 167 0.47 -24.50 -11.02
C MET A 167 -0.98 -24.05 -10.78
N TYR A 168 -1.35 -23.76 -9.52
CA TYR A 168 -2.66 -23.18 -9.21
C TYR A 168 -2.83 -21.80 -9.83
N TYR A 169 -1.80 -20.95 -9.77
CA TYR A 169 -1.81 -19.64 -10.39
C TYR A 169 -1.98 -19.76 -11.91
N ASP A 170 -1.22 -20.64 -12.58
CA ASP A 170 -1.30 -20.85 -14.03
C ASP A 170 -2.65 -21.38 -14.48
N VAL A 171 -3.20 -22.37 -13.78
CA VAL A 171 -4.51 -22.93 -14.13
C VAL A 171 -5.63 -21.92 -13.89
N LEU A 172 -5.55 -21.13 -12.81
CA LEU A 172 -6.59 -20.15 -12.48
C LEU A 172 -6.57 -18.93 -13.41
N TYR A 173 -5.40 -18.50 -13.88
CA TYR A 173 -5.24 -17.25 -14.63
C TYR A 173 -4.94 -17.46 -16.12
N CYS A 174 -4.28 -18.55 -16.53
CA CYS A 174 -4.00 -18.86 -17.95
C CYS A 174 -5.07 -19.74 -18.60
N TRP A 175 -5.78 -20.59 -17.84
CA TRP A 175 -6.75 -21.56 -18.40
C TRP A 175 -8.23 -21.17 -18.23
N SER A 176 -8.54 -20.14 -17.46
CA SER A 176 -9.93 -19.67 -17.27
C SER A 176 -10.37 -18.58 -18.28
N ARG A 177 -9.60 -18.34 -19.34
CA ARG A 177 -9.90 -17.36 -20.40
C ARG A 177 -9.73 -17.94 -21.79
#